data_AF-A0A1G1C6I7-F1
#
_entry.id   AF-A0A1G1C6I7-F1
#
_cell.length_a   1.000
_cell.length_b   1.000
_cell.length_c   1.000
_cell.angle_alpha   90.00
_cell.angle_beta   90.00
_cell.angle_gamma   90.00
#
_symmetry.space_group_name_H-M   'P 1'
#
loop_
_entity.id
_entity.type
_entity.pdbx_description
1 polymer ?
#
loop_
_entity_poly.entity_id
_entity_poly.type
_entity_poly.pdbx_seq_one_letter_code
_entity_poly.pdbx_strand_id
1 'polypeptide(L)'
;MNEVPIVRFLEGLNIGTFWMVIKFIYLLGIGTYLLFSLVMIRQVTEMTKTLNGSLNLPLKAIAWIHLAVAIGAWLLALMVL
;
A
#
# COMPACT_ATOMS: atom_id res chain seq x y z
N MET A 1 23.38 -34.22 24.00
CA MET A 1 21.91 -34.10 23.84
C MET A 1 21.67 -33.71 22.39
N ASN A 2 20.80 -34.43 21.68
CA ASN A 2 20.43 -34.02 20.32
C ASN A 2 19.52 -32.79 20.45
N GLU A 3 20.01 -31.65 19.99
CA GLU A 3 19.24 -30.41 19.85
C GLU A 3 17.89 -30.73 19.16
N VAL A 4 16.78 -30.31 19.76
CA VAL A 4 15.44 -30.51 19.19
C VAL A 4 15.39 -29.78 17.83
N PRO A 5 14.85 -30.38 16.74
CA PRO A 5 14.89 -29.78 15.40
C PRO A 5 14.33 -28.35 15.31
N ILE A 6 13.38 -28.03 16.18
CA ILE A 6 12.80 -26.69 16.33
C ILE A 6 13.84 -25.66 16.77
N VAL A 7 14.76 -26.01 17.68
CA VAL A 7 15.77 -25.06 18.20
C VAL A 7 16.72 -24.66 17.07
N ARG A 8 17.18 -25.63 16.26
CA ARG A 8 18.00 -25.36 15.07
C ARG A 8 17.28 -24.53 14.01
N PHE A 9 15.98 -24.74 13.83
CA PHE A 9 15.17 -23.93 12.93
C PHE A 9 15.06 -22.47 13.41
N LEU A 10 14.84 -22.27 14.72
CA LEU A 10 14.77 -20.95 15.33
C LEU A 10 16.13 -20.24 15.31
N GLU A 11 17.23 -20.95 15.48
CA GLU A 11 18.60 -20.41 15.35
C GLU A 11 18.94 -20.03 13.90
N GLY A 12 18.38 -20.75 12.92
CA GLY A 12 18.51 -20.43 11.49
C GLY A 12 17.70 -19.22 11.05
N LEU A 13 16.70 -18.78 11.84
CA LEU A 13 15.94 -17.57 11.57
C LEU A 13 16.78 -16.34 11.97
N ASN A 14 17.52 -15.81 10.99
CA ASN A 14 18.11 -14.50 11.11
C ASN A 14 16.99 -13.44 11.21
N ILE A 15 16.77 -12.91 12.42
CA ILE A 15 15.73 -11.90 12.72
C ILE A 15 15.83 -10.70 11.76
N GLY A 16 17.04 -10.29 11.37
CA GLY A 16 17.25 -9.21 10.41
C GLY A 16 16.75 -9.55 9.00
N THR A 17 16.97 -10.78 8.53
CA THR A 17 16.46 -11.25 7.24
C THR A 17 14.93 -11.33 7.26
N PHE A 18 14.38 -11.89 8.33
CA PHE A 18 12.92 -11.96 8.51
C PHE A 18 12.29 -10.56 8.50
N TRP A 19 12.89 -9.59 9.20
CA TRP A 19 12.40 -8.22 9.24
C TRP A 19 12.49 -7.52 7.87
N MET A 20 13.56 -7.77 7.10
CA MET A 20 13.70 -7.25 5.74
C MET A 20 12.59 -7.75 4.81
N VAL A 21 12.22 -9.03 4.90
CA VAL A 21 11.13 -9.60 4.11
C VAL A 21 9.80 -8.92 4.45
N ILE A 22 9.52 -8.70 5.74
CA ILE A 22 8.29 -8.00 6.17
C ILE A 22 8.22 -6.59 5.57
N LYS A 23 9.31 -5.81 5.67
CA LYS A 23 9.39 -4.46 5.09
C LYS A 23 9.07 -4.47 3.59
N PHE A 24 9.63 -5.42 2.86
CA PHE A 24 9.39 -5.55 1.42
C PHE A 24 7.93 -5.86 1.09
N ILE A 25 7.29 -6.76 1.84
CA ILE A 25 5.86 -7.07 1.67
C ILE A 25 4.99 -5.83 1.92
N TYR A 26 5.29 -5.04 2.96
CA TYR A 26 4.58 -3.80 3.23
C TYR A 26 4.77 -2.77 2.11
N LEU A 27 6.00 -2.58 1.63
CA LEU A 27 6.28 -1.67 0.50
C LEU A 27 5.52 -2.08 -0.77
N LEU A 28 5.45 -3.38 -1.07
CA LEU A 28 4.64 -3.90 -2.18
C LEU A 28 3.15 -3.64 -1.96
N GLY A 29 2.63 -3.90 -0.77
CA GLY A 29 1.21 -3.66 -0.44
C GLY A 29 0.81 -2.19 -0.57
N ILE A 30 1.65 -1.26 -0.11
CA ILE A 30 1.39 0.18 -0.29
C ILE A 30 1.57 0.57 -1.77
N GLY A 31 2.50 -0.07 -2.49
CA GLY A 31 2.64 0.10 -3.94
C GLY A 31 1.39 -0.30 -4.72
N THR A 32 0.74 -1.41 -4.38
CA THR A 32 -0.54 -1.79 -5.01
C THR A 32 -1.67 -0.83 -4.63
N TYR A 33 -1.66 -0.30 -3.41
CA TYR A 33 -2.59 0.75 -2.99
C TYR A 33 -2.44 2.04 -3.83
N LEU A 34 -1.21 2.40 -4.19
CA LEU A 34 -0.96 3.53 -5.09
C LEU A 34 -1.60 3.29 -6.47
N LEU A 35 -1.45 2.08 -7.03
CA LEU A 35 -2.13 1.72 -8.29
C LEU A 35 -3.65 1.79 -8.16
N PHE A 36 -4.20 1.32 -7.03
CA PHE A 36 -5.63 1.42 -6.74
C PHE A 36 -6.12 2.88 -6.71
N SER A 37 -5.34 3.80 -6.14
CA SER A 37 -5.70 5.22 -6.11
C SER A 37 -5.81 5.84 -7.52
N LEU A 38 -5.00 5.38 -8.48
CA LEU A 38 -5.12 5.76 -9.90
C LEU A 38 -6.41 5.19 -10.54
N VAL A 39 -6.76 3.95 -10.21
CA VAL A 39 -8.02 3.33 -10.66
C VAL A 39 -9.21 4.13 -10.13
N MET A 40 -9.18 4.59 -8.87
CA MET A 40 -10.25 5.40 -8.28
C MET A 40 -10.52 6.69 -9.05
N ILE A 41 -9.50 7.39 -9.54
CA ILE A 41 -9.70 8.59 -10.36
C ILE A 41 -10.46 8.26 -11.64
N ARG A 42 -10.11 7.15 -12.30
CA ARG A 42 -10.83 6.69 -13.50
C ARG A 42 -12.29 6.38 -13.16
N GLN A 43 -12.54 5.65 -12.07
CA GLN A 43 -13.90 5.28 -11.67
C GLN A 43 -14.77 6.49 -11.34
N VAL A 44 -14.23 7.46 -10.58
CA VAL A 44 -14.94 8.71 -10.30
C VAL A 44 -15.21 9.48 -11.58
N THR A 45 -14.25 9.51 -12.52
CA THR A 45 -14.44 10.18 -13.81
C THR A 45 -15.58 9.55 -14.61
N GLU A 46 -15.62 8.23 -14.75
CA GLU A 46 -16.71 7.55 -15.46
C GLU A 46 -18.06 7.72 -14.76
N MET A 47 -18.09 7.63 -13.43
CA MET A 47 -19.33 7.84 -12.65
C MET A 47 -19.92 9.24 -12.88
N THR A 48 -19.08 10.28 -12.93
CA THR A 48 -19.53 11.66 -13.16
C THR A 48 -20.02 11.93 -14.59
N LYS A 49 -19.77 11.02 -15.55
CA LYS A 49 -20.35 11.12 -16.91
C LYS A 49 -21.79 10.62 -16.96
N THR A 50 -22.11 9.62 -16.15
CA THR A 50 -23.45 9.00 -16.11
C THR A 50 -24.39 9.76 -15.17
N LEU A 51 -23.87 10.19 -14.02
CA LEU A 51 -24.65 10.93 -13.03
C LEU A 51 -24.39 12.42 -13.17
N ASN A 52 -25.42 13.18 -13.52
CA ASN A 52 -25.35 14.64 -13.48
C ASN A 52 -25.79 15.11 -12.09
N GLY A 53 -24.82 15.34 -11.21
CA GLY A 53 -25.08 15.71 -9.81
C GLY A 53 -24.20 16.87 -9.36
N SER A 54 -24.69 17.62 -8.37
CA SER A 54 -23.96 18.74 -7.75
C SER A 54 -22.63 18.31 -7.10
N LEU A 55 -22.47 17.01 -6.80
CA LEU A 55 -21.28 16.45 -6.17
C LEU A 55 -20.16 16.08 -7.14
N ASN A 56 -20.34 16.25 -8.45
CA ASN A 56 -19.36 15.84 -9.46
C ASN A 56 -17.98 16.48 -9.25
N LEU A 57 -17.95 17.79 -8.94
CA LEU A 57 -16.70 18.51 -8.69
C LEU A 57 -16.05 18.11 -7.36
N PRO A 58 -16.77 18.11 -6.21
CA PRO A 58 -16.24 17.60 -4.95
C PRO A 58 -15.67 16.18 -5.05
N LEU A 59 -16.36 15.25 -5.72
CA LEU A 59 -15.91 13.87 -5.86
C LEU A 59 -14.59 13.75 -6.64
N LYS A 60 -14.46 14.52 -7.73
CA LYS A 60 -13.20 14.59 -8.50
C LYS A 60 -12.06 15.16 -7.65
N ALA A 61 -12.32 16.21 -6.88
CA ALA A 61 -11.31 16.80 -5.99
C ALA A 61 -10.84 15.79 -4.92
N ILE A 62 -11.77 15.08 -4.28
CA ILE A 62 -11.45 14.04 -3.29
C ILE A 62 -10.61 12.93 -3.93
N ALA A 63 -10.92 12.50 -5.15
CA ALA A 63 -10.15 11.46 -5.84
C ALA A 63 -8.69 11.88 -6.07
N TRP A 64 -8.45 13.14 -6.47
CA TRP A 64 -7.10 13.67 -6.64
C TRP A 64 -6.36 13.86 -5.31
N ILE A 65 -7.03 14.34 -4.26
CA ILE A 65 -6.47 14.43 -2.92
C ILE A 65 -6.08 13.05 -2.40
N HIS A 66 -6.93 12.04 -2.63
CA HIS A 66 -6.65 10.67 -2.23
C HIS A 66 -5.40 10.10 -2.91
N LEU A 67 -5.22 10.36 -4.22
CA LEU A 67 -3.98 9.99 -4.91
C LEU A 67 -2.76 10.71 -4.31
N ALA A 68 -2.86 12.01 -4.03
CA ALA A 68 -1.77 12.77 -3.42
C ALA A 68 -1.37 12.21 -2.04
N VAL A 69 -2.35 11.85 -1.21
CA VAL A 69 -2.14 11.19 0.08
C VAL A 69 -1.51 9.81 -0.09
N ALA A 70 -1.97 9.01 -1.07
CA ALA A 70 -1.41 7.69 -1.35
C ALA A 70 0.06 7.79 -1.79
N ILE A 71 0.41 8.77 -2.65
CA ILE A 71 1.80 9.06 -3.03
C ILE A 71 2.62 9.44 -1.79
N GLY A 72 2.11 10.36 -0.96
CA GLY A 72 2.78 10.78 0.27
C GLY A 72 3.03 9.61 1.22
N ALA A 73 2.03 8.76 1.45
CA ALA A 73 2.14 7.58 2.30
C ALA A 73 3.17 6.57 1.75
N TRP A 74 3.22 6.35 0.44
CA TRP A 74 4.20 5.48 -0.18
C TRP A 74 5.63 6.03 -0.08
N LEU A 75 5.82 7.34 -0.27
CA LEU A 75 7.12 7.99 -0.07
C LEU A 75 7.58 7.91 1.39
N LEU A 76 6.67 8.14 2.35
CA LEU A 76 6.97 7.97 3.77
C LEU A 76 7.34 6.52 4.10
N ALA A 77 6.63 5.55 3.52
CA ALA A 77 6.95 4.14 3.69
C ALA A 77 8.37 3.81 3.19
N LEU A 78 8.80 4.36 2.05
CA LEU A 78 10.17 4.17 1.55
C LEU A 78 11.26 4.78 2.45
N MET A 79 10.94 5.83 3.20
CA MET A 79 11.89 6.48 4.09
C MET A 79 11.99 5.78 5.45
N VAL A 80 10.87 5.24 5.95
CA VAL A 80 10.76 4.72 7.32
C VAL A 80 10.93 3.20 7.40
N LEU A 81 10.45 2.46 6.40
CA LEU A 81 10.59 1.00 6.32
C LEU A 81 11.88 0.64 5.60
#